data_AF-L0J7X8-F1
#
_entry.id   AF-L0J7X8-F1
#
_cell.length_a   1.000
_cell.length_b   1.000
_cell.length_c   1.000
_cell.angle_alpha   90.00
_cell.angle_beta   90.00
_cell.angle_gamma   90.00
#
_symmetry.space_group_name_H-M   'P 1'
#
loop_
_entity.id
_entity.type
_entity.pdbx_description
1 polymer ?
#
loop_
_entity_poly.entity_id
_entity_poly.type
_entity_poly.pdbx_seq_one_letter_code
_entity_poly.pdbx_strand_id
1 'polypeptide(L)'
;MCRAVVEGGRRCPCTRGDRRRAYQRLRYAARQAAATATQDAHTDTAAQTAPAESSLAAEDRRAETAAAVDAALAALREHSDDPAVGEAYLAAVLDHGTVLRDTAAHKIEQAYAARGLDDAAVEAETAAVAEELKRLEDEWAETRKHSNDHLTADGASFTADGAAAIDAARNAYAARKQEIYRRAMNRSKEINEQRIEIAKQAYYDELSQERQFGGPAAAAFVPTNTKKMTRADRALFTSCVGLYPDEMVERAAGLGDMLAKRSKARAHYSAGAAQRSRRSHTEVFDLEDALQSGRFRFNHFVSSPDEAARGGGGIRDRYSTGRAFVARTQDNERKVRELVARHNEGRRQHATIEYATIEPADGGEPYDVIYVKGPRKRVVTEVTGVSAELTFSDSSSMTHELGHRMEDRNPEISVATKAFLKRRTAGLAPERYAKGEMVVADGFADRYMGKDYPGHHTELLSCGMEAITHGRFGGLTGRPTAFLPGPGGLSLADRANRPKADPEHLALVLGLLAVANKRLD
;
A
#
# COMPACT_ATOMS: atom_id res chain seq x y z
N MET A 1 27.47 -8.62 18.26
CA MET A 1 28.29 -7.93 19.28
C MET A 1 28.65 -6.53 18.79
N CYS A 2 28.28 -5.48 19.52
CA CYS A 2 28.65 -4.10 19.19
C CYS A 2 30.03 -3.79 19.81
N ARG A 3 31.02 -3.41 19.00
CA ARG A 3 32.33 -2.94 19.50
C ARG A 3 32.21 -1.52 20.08
N ALA A 4 33.11 -1.18 21.01
CA ALA A 4 33.17 0.17 21.55
C ALA A 4 33.49 1.19 20.42
N VAL A 5 32.97 2.41 20.52
CA VAL A 5 33.17 3.46 19.50
C VAL A 5 34.66 3.82 19.35
N VAL A 6 35.43 3.69 20.44
CA VAL A 6 36.89 3.88 20.45
C VAL A 6 37.67 2.79 19.68
N GLU A 7 37.03 1.65 19.39
CA GLU A 7 37.62 0.52 18.64
C GLU A 7 37.11 0.46 17.18
N GLY A 8 36.56 1.56 16.66
CA GLY A 8 35.98 1.61 15.31
C GLY A 8 34.60 0.95 15.19
N GLY A 9 33.93 0.68 16.31
CA GLY A 9 32.54 0.21 16.34
C GLY A 9 31.57 1.27 15.83
N ARG A 10 30.70 0.94 14.86
CA ARG A 10 29.59 1.82 14.47
C ARG A 10 28.67 2.01 15.68
N ARG A 11 28.22 3.26 15.93
CA ARG A 11 27.22 3.55 16.98
C ARG A 11 26.01 2.61 16.80
N CYS A 12 25.67 1.87 17.85
CA CYS A 12 24.49 1.00 17.91
C CYS A 12 23.29 1.77 17.32
N PRO A 13 22.53 1.22 16.35
CA PRO A 13 21.29 1.84 15.86
C PRO A 13 20.29 2.19 16.99
N CYS A 14 20.51 1.56 18.14
CA CYS A 14 19.86 1.64 19.45
C CYS A 14 20.12 2.96 20.20
N THR A 15 21.20 3.70 19.91
CA THR A 15 21.58 4.94 20.61
C THR A 15 21.21 6.22 19.86
N ARG A 16 20.43 6.13 18.77
CA ARG A 16 19.86 7.32 18.14
C ARG A 16 18.83 7.97 19.06
N GLY A 17 19.08 9.21 19.47
CA GLY A 17 18.25 9.96 20.42
C GLY A 17 16.78 10.04 20.02
N ASP A 18 16.47 10.04 18.72
CA ASP A 18 15.09 10.11 18.23
C ASP A 18 14.29 8.84 18.50
N ARG A 19 14.91 7.66 18.34
CA ARG A 19 14.26 6.38 18.69
C ARG A 19 14.06 6.24 20.20
N ARG A 20 15.04 6.67 21.00
CA ARG A 20 14.91 6.69 22.47
C ARG A 20 13.78 7.63 22.92
N ARG A 21 13.68 8.82 22.33
CA ARG A 21 12.59 9.78 22.61
C ARG A 21 11.24 9.26 22.15
N ALA A 22 11.14 8.63 20.97
CA ALA A 22 9.91 8.01 20.51
C ALA A 22 9.46 6.87 21.45
N TYR A 23 10.39 6.01 21.86
CA TYR A 23 10.11 4.94 22.82
C TYR A 23 9.71 5.45 24.21
N GLN A 24 10.35 6.53 24.69
CA GLN A 24 9.98 7.17 25.96
C GLN A 24 8.58 7.81 25.90
N ARG A 25 8.22 8.48 24.79
CA ARG A 25 6.87 8.99 24.57
C ARG A 25 5.84 7.86 24.56
N LEU A 26 6.15 6.76 23.89
CA LEU A 26 5.25 5.59 23.85
C LEU A 26 5.08 4.94 25.23
N ARG A 27 6.16 4.79 26.02
CA ARG A 27 6.05 4.32 27.42
C ARG A 27 5.28 5.27 28.31
N TYR A 28 5.45 6.58 28.13
CA TYR A 28 4.72 7.59 28.91
C TYR A 28 3.23 7.54 28.58
N ALA A 29 2.88 7.53 27.30
CA ALA A 29 1.50 7.38 26.83
C ALA A 29 0.88 6.07 27.35
N ALA A 30 1.60 4.94 27.28
CA ALA A 30 1.12 3.67 27.81
C ALA A 30 0.88 3.70 29.34
N ARG A 31 1.70 4.43 30.11
CA ARG A 31 1.50 4.61 31.55
C ARG A 31 0.31 5.52 31.85
N GLN A 32 0.12 6.60 31.11
CA GLN A 32 -1.05 7.46 31.24
C GLN A 32 -2.33 6.69 30.87
N ALA A 33 -2.34 6.00 29.73
CA ALA A 33 -3.47 5.17 29.30
C ALA A 33 -3.82 4.10 30.33
N ALA A 34 -2.82 3.42 30.91
CA ALA A 34 -3.04 2.45 31.99
C ALA A 34 -3.60 3.10 33.27
N ALA A 35 -3.26 4.35 33.57
CA ALA A 35 -3.80 5.08 34.71
C ALA A 35 -5.25 5.56 34.46
N THR A 36 -5.56 6.01 33.24
CA THR A 36 -6.90 6.45 32.81
C THR A 36 -7.87 5.28 32.62
N ALA A 37 -7.40 4.14 32.13
CA ALA A 37 -8.20 2.92 31.98
C ALA A 37 -8.74 2.39 33.33
N THR A 38 -8.07 2.71 34.45
CA THR A 38 -8.59 2.43 35.80
C THR A 38 -9.71 3.37 36.24
N GLN A 39 -9.95 4.49 35.56
CA GLN A 39 -10.99 5.47 35.89
C GLN A 39 -12.21 5.39 34.95
N ASP A 40 -12.05 4.96 33.70
CA ASP A 40 -13.13 4.97 32.69
C ASP A 40 -13.80 3.59 32.45
N ALA A 41 -13.59 2.61 33.33
CA ALA A 41 -14.18 1.26 33.21
C ALA A 41 -15.73 1.21 33.37
N HIS A 42 -16.41 2.36 33.38
CA HIS A 42 -17.87 2.46 33.49
C HIS A 42 -18.45 3.37 32.42
N THR A 43 -18.46 2.93 31.15
CA THR A 43 -19.55 3.11 30.14
C THR A 43 -19.09 2.72 28.72
N ASP A 44 -18.43 1.57 28.55
CA ASP A 44 -18.45 0.94 27.23
C ASP A 44 -19.80 0.26 27.09
N THR A 45 -20.67 0.88 26.30
CA THR A 45 -21.96 0.34 25.91
C THR A 45 -21.66 -0.94 25.13
N ALA A 46 -21.70 -2.07 25.84
CA ALA A 46 -21.67 -3.37 25.22
C ALA A 46 -22.68 -3.34 24.07
N ALA A 47 -22.20 -3.54 22.86
CA ALA A 47 -23.05 -3.87 21.74
C ALA A 47 -23.88 -5.08 22.21
N GLN A 48 -25.12 -4.82 22.59
CA GLN A 48 -26.05 -5.85 23.00
C GLN A 48 -26.14 -6.76 21.79
N THR A 49 -25.55 -7.94 21.92
CA THR A 49 -25.63 -8.99 20.92
C THR A 49 -27.12 -9.24 20.77
N ALA A 50 -27.70 -8.78 19.67
CA ALA A 50 -29.11 -9.01 19.40
C ALA A 50 -29.35 -10.52 19.55
N PRO A 51 -30.47 -10.94 20.16
CA PRO A 51 -30.78 -12.36 20.29
C PRO A 51 -30.66 -13.01 18.91
N ALA A 52 -30.03 -14.18 18.85
CA ALA A 52 -29.78 -14.90 17.61
C ALA A 52 -31.09 -15.01 16.81
N GLU A 53 -31.22 -14.17 15.78
CA GLU A 53 -32.36 -14.20 14.88
C GLU A 53 -32.35 -15.56 14.17
N SER A 54 -33.52 -16.16 13.99
CA SER A 54 -33.59 -17.42 13.24
C SER A 54 -33.05 -17.21 11.81
N SER A 55 -32.39 -18.21 11.22
CA SER A 55 -31.85 -18.13 9.84
C SER A 55 -32.87 -17.57 8.85
N LEU A 56 -34.14 -17.99 8.95
CA LEU A 56 -35.22 -17.53 8.09
C LEU A 56 -35.49 -16.02 8.22
N ALA A 57 -35.53 -15.48 9.44
CA ALA A 57 -35.74 -14.06 9.67
C ALA A 57 -34.57 -13.21 9.15
N ALA A 58 -33.33 -13.70 9.27
CA ALA A 58 -32.15 -13.04 8.72
C ALA A 58 -32.16 -13.05 7.18
N GLU A 59 -32.58 -14.14 6.55
CA GLU A 59 -32.74 -14.27 5.10
C GLU A 59 -33.84 -13.33 4.56
N ASP A 60 -34.99 -13.27 5.23
CA ASP A 60 -36.09 -12.37 4.86
C ASP A 60 -35.64 -10.89 4.96
N ARG A 61 -34.97 -10.51 6.04
CA ARG A 61 -34.44 -9.16 6.22
C ARG A 61 -33.34 -8.82 5.19
N ARG A 62 -32.51 -9.79 4.81
CA ARG A 62 -31.53 -9.62 3.75
C ARG A 62 -32.22 -9.32 2.42
N ALA A 63 -33.25 -10.08 2.05
CA ALA A 63 -34.00 -9.86 0.82
C ALA A 63 -34.71 -8.49 0.80
N GLU A 64 -35.32 -8.09 1.93
CA GLU A 64 -35.97 -6.78 2.07
C GLU A 64 -34.98 -5.63 1.88
N THR A 65 -33.85 -5.67 2.61
CA THR A 65 -32.83 -4.62 2.53
C THR A 65 -32.12 -4.58 1.17
N ALA A 66 -31.94 -5.73 0.52
CA ALA A 66 -31.41 -5.83 -0.85
C ALA A 66 -32.35 -5.14 -1.87
N ALA A 67 -33.66 -5.39 -1.77
CA ALA A 67 -34.64 -4.71 -2.63
C ALA A 67 -34.68 -3.19 -2.38
N ALA A 68 -34.59 -2.76 -1.11
CA ALA A 68 -34.59 -1.35 -0.74
C ALA A 68 -33.36 -0.60 -1.29
N VAL A 69 -32.16 -1.21 -1.21
CA VAL A 69 -30.93 -0.58 -1.70
C VAL A 69 -30.85 -0.59 -3.23
N ASP A 70 -31.40 -1.59 -3.91
CA ASP A 70 -31.53 -1.61 -5.37
C ASP A 70 -32.47 -0.48 -5.85
N ALA A 71 -33.59 -0.25 -5.15
CA ALA A 71 -34.49 0.87 -5.44
C ALA A 71 -33.82 2.24 -5.20
N ALA A 72 -33.07 2.38 -4.10
CA ALA A 72 -32.35 3.61 -3.80
C ALA A 72 -31.21 3.87 -4.81
N LEU A 73 -30.54 2.83 -5.29
CA LEU A 73 -29.53 2.92 -6.34
C LEU A 73 -30.13 3.37 -7.67
N ALA A 74 -31.30 2.85 -8.04
CA ALA A 74 -32.04 3.28 -9.22
C ALA A 74 -32.36 4.78 -9.14
N ALA A 75 -32.90 5.22 -8.01
CA ALA A 75 -33.22 6.64 -7.76
C ALA A 75 -31.96 7.51 -7.84
N LEU A 76 -30.83 7.09 -7.27
CA LEU A 76 -29.56 7.82 -7.34
C LEU A 76 -29.08 8.02 -8.78
N ARG A 77 -29.29 7.02 -9.66
CA ARG A 77 -28.90 7.11 -11.07
C ARG A 77 -29.79 8.05 -11.86
N GLU A 78 -31.08 8.13 -11.52
CA GLU A 78 -32.04 9.03 -12.15
C GLU A 78 -31.88 10.48 -11.68
N HIS A 79 -31.52 10.67 -10.41
CA HIS A 79 -31.51 11.97 -9.72
C HIS A 79 -30.21 12.22 -8.97
N SER A 80 -29.07 12.03 -9.64
CA SER A 80 -27.73 12.12 -9.01
C SER A 80 -27.40 13.48 -8.39
N ASP A 81 -28.08 14.53 -8.82
CA ASP A 81 -27.86 15.90 -8.37
C ASP A 81 -28.66 16.26 -7.12
N ASP A 82 -29.60 15.40 -6.68
CA ASP A 82 -30.43 15.62 -5.48
C ASP A 82 -29.73 15.08 -4.21
N PRO A 83 -29.32 15.94 -3.25
CA PRO A 83 -28.70 15.50 -2.01
C PRO A 83 -29.57 14.55 -1.18
N ALA A 84 -30.91 14.70 -1.22
CA ALA A 84 -31.82 13.86 -0.45
C ALA A 84 -31.82 12.40 -0.96
N VAL A 85 -31.68 12.23 -2.28
CA VAL A 85 -31.52 10.91 -2.91
C VAL A 85 -30.18 10.29 -2.52
N GLY A 86 -29.11 11.09 -2.47
CA GLY A 86 -27.80 10.63 -1.98
C GLY A 86 -27.83 10.18 -0.51
N GLU A 87 -28.55 10.90 0.36
CA GLU A 87 -28.75 10.54 1.76
C GLU A 87 -29.61 9.27 1.92
N ALA A 88 -30.67 9.12 1.12
CA ALA A 88 -31.49 7.91 1.10
C ALA A 88 -30.71 6.68 0.63
N TYR A 89 -29.88 6.85 -0.42
CA TYR A 89 -28.98 5.80 -0.88
C TYR A 89 -27.98 5.38 0.20
N LEU A 90 -27.34 6.34 0.88
CA LEU A 90 -26.46 6.02 2.02
C LEU A 90 -27.20 5.22 3.11
N ALA A 91 -28.42 5.63 3.47
CA ALA A 91 -29.20 4.93 4.50
C ALA A 91 -29.46 3.46 4.11
N ALA A 92 -29.87 3.22 2.85
CA ALA A 92 -30.11 1.87 2.35
C ALA A 92 -28.82 1.03 2.27
N VAL A 93 -27.70 1.64 1.86
CA VAL A 93 -26.36 1.01 1.88
C VAL A 93 -25.98 0.56 3.30
N LEU A 94 -26.19 1.41 4.31
CA LEU A 94 -25.87 1.11 5.70
C LEU A 94 -26.76 0.03 6.29
N ASP A 95 -28.06 0.02 5.96
CA ASP A 95 -29.00 -0.97 6.46
C ASP A 95 -28.71 -2.36 5.88
N HIS A 96 -28.55 -2.46 4.55
CA HIS A 96 -28.17 -3.71 3.91
C HIS A 96 -26.79 -4.19 4.38
N GLY A 97 -25.80 -3.29 4.46
CA GLY A 97 -24.48 -3.60 5.00
C GLY A 97 -24.48 -4.04 6.46
N THR A 98 -25.44 -3.57 7.26
CA THR A 98 -25.65 -4.01 8.65
C THR A 98 -26.11 -5.47 8.71
N VAL A 99 -27.05 -5.87 7.84
CA VAL A 99 -27.49 -7.28 7.76
C VAL A 99 -26.34 -8.20 7.38
N LEU A 100 -25.54 -7.82 6.38
CA LEU A 100 -24.36 -8.60 5.97
C LEU A 100 -23.31 -8.69 7.09
N ARG A 101 -23.04 -7.58 7.78
CA ARG A 101 -22.12 -7.53 8.92
C ARG A 101 -22.56 -8.50 10.02
N ASP A 102 -23.82 -8.44 10.44
CA ASP A 102 -24.30 -9.20 11.59
C ASP A 102 -24.34 -10.70 11.29
N THR A 103 -24.72 -11.06 10.06
CA THR A 103 -24.66 -12.45 9.57
C THR A 103 -23.22 -12.97 9.56
N ALA A 104 -22.29 -12.20 8.98
CA ALA A 104 -20.87 -12.57 8.95
C ALA A 104 -20.27 -12.65 10.36
N ALA A 105 -20.58 -11.70 11.25
CA ALA A 105 -20.08 -11.67 12.62
C ALA A 105 -20.46 -12.96 13.38
N HIS A 106 -21.68 -13.45 13.21
CA HIS A 106 -22.10 -14.72 13.79
C HIS A 106 -21.25 -15.90 13.28
N LYS A 107 -21.03 -15.99 11.96
CA LYS A 107 -20.17 -17.03 11.35
C LYS A 107 -18.73 -16.93 11.83
N ILE A 108 -18.21 -15.71 12.00
CA ILE A 108 -16.86 -15.46 12.51
C ILE A 108 -16.69 -15.98 13.93
N GLU A 109 -17.59 -15.62 14.86
CA GLU A 109 -17.49 -16.08 16.26
C GLU A 109 -17.62 -17.61 16.35
N GLN A 110 -18.53 -18.22 15.60
CA GLN A 110 -18.65 -19.68 15.54
C GLN A 110 -17.35 -20.34 15.04
N ALA A 111 -16.76 -19.81 13.96
CA ALA A 111 -15.52 -20.33 13.39
C ALA A 111 -14.33 -20.14 14.34
N TYR A 112 -14.29 -19.04 15.09
CA TYR A 112 -13.29 -18.82 16.14
C TYR A 112 -13.43 -19.82 17.28
N ALA A 113 -14.63 -19.99 17.83
CA ALA A 113 -14.88 -20.94 18.90
C ALA A 113 -14.53 -22.38 18.47
N ALA A 114 -14.95 -22.78 17.27
CA ALA A 114 -14.68 -24.11 16.72
C ALA A 114 -13.18 -24.41 16.53
N ARG A 115 -12.34 -23.38 16.38
CA ARG A 115 -10.89 -23.51 16.18
C ARG A 115 -10.06 -23.15 17.41
N GLY A 116 -10.69 -22.83 18.55
CA GLY A 116 -9.98 -22.34 19.74
C GLY A 116 -9.26 -21.01 19.49
N LEU A 117 -9.84 -20.16 18.64
CA LEU A 117 -9.33 -18.84 18.30
C LEU A 117 -10.21 -17.72 18.84
N ASP A 118 -11.24 -18.02 19.64
CA ASP A 118 -12.02 -16.99 20.32
C ASP A 118 -11.19 -16.30 21.43
N ASP A 119 -11.73 -15.24 22.03
CA ASP A 119 -10.97 -14.46 23.02
C ASP A 119 -10.72 -15.25 24.32
N ALA A 120 -11.62 -16.15 24.70
CA ALA A 120 -11.46 -16.99 25.89
C ALA A 120 -10.31 -18.01 25.71
N ALA A 121 -10.20 -18.63 24.54
CA ALA A 121 -9.12 -19.54 24.20
C ALA A 121 -7.76 -18.80 24.15
N VAL A 122 -7.72 -17.60 23.57
CA VAL A 122 -6.50 -16.78 23.53
C VAL A 122 -6.08 -16.31 24.94
N GLU A 123 -7.03 -15.97 25.80
CA GLU A 123 -6.77 -15.64 27.20
C GLU A 123 -6.21 -16.84 27.97
N ALA A 124 -6.78 -18.04 27.77
CA ALA A 124 -6.27 -19.27 28.36
C ALA A 124 -4.85 -19.61 27.89
N GLU A 125 -4.57 -19.51 26.58
CA GLU A 125 -3.20 -19.70 26.04
C GLU A 125 -2.21 -18.67 26.61
N THR A 126 -2.65 -17.41 26.75
CA THR A 126 -1.84 -16.35 27.38
C THR A 126 -1.50 -16.70 28.83
N ALA A 127 -2.50 -17.11 29.62
CA ALA A 127 -2.31 -17.48 31.02
C ALA A 127 -1.32 -18.64 31.16
N ALA A 128 -1.39 -19.64 30.26
CA ALA A 128 -0.45 -20.75 30.22
C ALA A 128 1.00 -20.30 29.95
N VAL A 129 1.20 -19.40 28.98
CA VAL A 129 2.54 -18.82 28.69
C VAL A 129 3.06 -18.01 29.88
N ALA A 130 2.20 -17.23 30.54
CA ALA A 130 2.58 -16.45 31.71
C ALA A 130 3.02 -17.33 32.88
N GLU A 131 2.30 -18.43 33.15
CA GLU A 131 2.66 -19.37 34.21
C GLU A 131 3.97 -20.12 33.91
N GLU A 132 4.20 -20.48 32.65
CA GLU A 132 5.46 -21.10 32.25
C GLU A 132 6.67 -20.17 32.44
N LEU A 133 6.52 -18.89 32.07
CA LEU A 133 7.55 -17.87 32.30
C LEU A 133 7.80 -17.66 33.79
N LYS A 134 6.74 -17.61 34.59
CA LYS A 134 6.83 -17.47 36.06
C LYS A 134 7.59 -18.65 36.67
N ARG A 135 7.25 -19.89 36.31
CA ARG A 135 7.98 -21.09 36.76
C ARG A 135 9.46 -21.03 36.41
N LEU A 136 9.81 -20.59 35.19
CA LEU A 136 11.21 -20.41 34.79
C LEU A 136 11.93 -19.32 35.61
N GLU A 137 11.23 -18.24 35.96
CA GLU A 137 11.76 -17.19 36.82
C GLU A 137 11.98 -17.66 38.27
N ASP A 138 11.07 -18.49 38.79
CA ASP A 138 11.20 -19.12 40.11
C ASP A 138 12.37 -20.11 40.15
N GLU A 139 12.53 -20.97 39.13
CA GLU A 139 13.67 -21.88 38.98
C GLU A 139 15.02 -21.12 38.96
N TRP A 140 15.07 -20.00 38.24
CA TRP A 140 16.26 -19.15 38.20
C TRP A 140 16.50 -18.39 39.51
N ALA A 141 15.44 -17.94 40.18
CA ALA A 141 15.56 -17.34 41.51
C ALA A 141 16.13 -18.35 42.51
N GLU A 142 15.69 -19.61 42.45
CA GLU A 142 16.20 -20.67 43.32
C GLU A 142 17.66 -21.01 43.04
N THR A 143 18.04 -21.10 41.77
CA THR A 143 19.45 -21.31 41.38
C THR A 143 20.35 -20.17 41.87
N ARG A 144 19.86 -18.92 41.84
CA ARG A 144 20.58 -17.76 42.38
C ARG A 144 20.70 -17.79 43.91
N LYS A 145 19.73 -18.32 44.65
CA LYS A 145 19.86 -18.44 46.12
C LYS A 145 20.99 -19.39 46.51
N HIS A 146 21.15 -20.48 45.76
CA HIS A 146 22.22 -21.46 45.95
C HIS A 146 23.57 -21.00 45.39
N SER A 147 23.69 -19.80 44.80
CA SER A 147 24.98 -19.32 44.29
C SER A 147 26.02 -19.17 45.39
N ASN A 148 25.60 -18.97 46.64
CA ASN A 148 26.51 -18.84 47.77
C ASN A 148 27.31 -20.13 48.04
N ASP A 149 26.79 -21.30 47.63
CA ASP A 149 27.47 -22.60 47.76
C ASP A 149 28.73 -22.67 46.87
N HIS A 150 28.86 -21.72 45.94
CA HIS A 150 29.95 -21.60 45.00
C HIS A 150 31.01 -20.56 45.39
N LEU A 151 30.86 -19.89 46.53
CA LEU A 151 31.83 -18.91 47.02
C LEU A 151 33.11 -19.58 47.52
N THR A 152 34.23 -18.85 47.45
CA THR A 152 35.49 -19.20 48.10
C THR A 152 35.33 -19.25 49.61
N ALA A 153 36.25 -19.92 50.32
CA ALA A 153 36.15 -20.08 51.79
C ALA A 153 36.09 -18.76 52.56
N ASP A 154 36.62 -17.67 51.99
CA ASP A 154 36.56 -16.31 52.53
C ASP A 154 35.26 -15.56 52.18
N GLY A 155 34.38 -16.16 51.37
CA GLY A 155 33.13 -15.57 50.90
C GLY A 155 33.29 -14.41 49.91
N ALA A 156 34.51 -14.09 49.47
CA ALA A 156 34.79 -12.87 48.72
C ALA A 156 34.61 -13.00 47.21
N SER A 157 34.69 -14.23 46.66
CA SER A 157 34.61 -14.48 45.23
C SER A 157 33.96 -15.83 44.93
N PHE A 158 33.55 -16.08 43.68
CA PHE A 158 33.16 -17.42 43.26
C PHE A 158 34.40 -18.27 42.96
N THR A 159 34.35 -19.55 43.32
CA THR A 159 35.30 -20.55 42.79
C THR A 159 35.22 -20.59 41.26
N ALA A 160 36.29 -21.03 40.58
CA ALA A 160 36.29 -21.09 39.11
C ALA A 160 35.15 -21.97 38.58
N ASP A 161 34.96 -23.15 39.19
CA ASP A 161 33.87 -24.07 38.84
C ASP A 161 32.50 -23.47 39.16
N GLY A 162 32.39 -22.75 40.29
CA GLY A 162 31.20 -22.04 40.70
C GLY A 162 30.78 -20.91 39.75
N ALA A 163 31.75 -20.10 39.32
CA ALA A 163 31.53 -19.05 38.33
C ALA A 163 31.06 -19.66 36.99
N ALA A 164 31.71 -20.74 36.54
CA ALA A 164 31.31 -21.46 35.33
C ALA A 164 29.90 -22.05 35.44
N ALA A 165 29.52 -22.61 36.60
CA ALA A 165 28.21 -23.17 36.85
C ALA A 165 27.10 -22.09 36.82
N ILE A 166 27.33 -20.95 37.48
CA ILE A 166 26.38 -19.82 37.48
C ILE A 166 26.23 -19.25 36.07
N ASP A 167 27.33 -19.11 35.33
CA ASP A 167 27.29 -18.64 33.94
C ASP A 167 26.53 -19.61 33.04
N ALA A 168 26.77 -20.92 33.18
CA ALA A 168 26.03 -21.95 32.46
C ALA A 168 24.52 -21.89 32.78
N ALA A 169 24.15 -21.78 34.05
CA ALA A 169 22.76 -21.67 34.48
C ALA A 169 22.09 -20.38 33.97
N ARG A 170 22.80 -19.24 34.02
CA ARG A 170 22.32 -17.96 33.46
C ARG A 170 22.07 -18.08 31.95
N ASN A 171 22.99 -18.70 31.22
CA ASN A 171 22.85 -18.91 29.79
C ASN A 171 21.70 -19.86 29.46
N ALA A 172 21.51 -20.93 30.23
CA ALA A 172 20.40 -21.86 30.09
C ALA A 172 19.04 -21.17 30.36
N TYR A 173 18.94 -20.37 31.43
CA TYR A 173 17.76 -19.54 31.72
C TYR A 173 17.46 -18.60 30.56
N ALA A 174 18.46 -17.86 30.09
CA ALA A 174 18.29 -16.90 28.98
C ALA A 174 17.84 -17.60 27.69
N ALA A 175 18.43 -18.76 27.37
CA ALA A 175 18.06 -19.55 26.20
C ALA A 175 16.62 -20.06 26.29
N ARG A 176 16.22 -20.67 27.41
CA ARG A 176 14.86 -21.19 27.63
C ARG A 176 13.82 -20.07 27.66
N LYS A 177 14.13 -18.92 28.26
CA LYS A 177 13.26 -17.74 28.21
C LYS A 177 13.06 -17.28 26.76
N GLN A 178 14.15 -17.13 26.00
CA GLN A 178 14.06 -16.75 24.59
C GLN A 178 13.26 -17.75 23.75
N GLU A 179 13.37 -19.05 24.05
CA GLU A 179 12.59 -20.10 23.39
C GLU A 179 11.09 -19.95 23.65
N ILE A 180 10.67 -19.79 24.92
CA ILE A 180 9.27 -19.57 25.30
C ILE A 180 8.72 -18.33 24.56
N TYR A 181 9.47 -17.22 24.58
CA TYR A 181 9.09 -16.00 23.86
C TYR A 181 8.95 -16.24 22.36
N ARG A 182 9.90 -16.96 21.73
CA ARG A 182 9.85 -17.24 20.29
C ARG A 182 8.64 -18.09 19.92
N ARG A 183 8.35 -19.14 20.70
CA ARG A 183 7.17 -19.99 20.49
C ARG A 183 5.88 -19.19 20.64
N ALA A 184 5.74 -18.43 21.73
CA ALA A 184 4.56 -17.61 22.00
C ALA A 184 4.37 -16.51 20.94
N MET A 185 5.45 -15.90 20.43
CA MET A 185 5.41 -14.95 19.32
C MET A 185 4.95 -15.58 18.02
N ASN A 186 5.48 -16.75 17.67
CA ASN A 186 5.07 -17.48 16.46
C ASN A 186 3.60 -17.88 16.55
N ARG A 187 3.17 -18.41 17.69
CA ARG A 187 1.77 -18.77 17.94
C ARG A 187 0.83 -17.54 17.89
N SER A 188 1.26 -16.41 18.46
CA SER A 188 0.52 -15.14 18.34
C SER A 188 0.32 -14.73 16.88
N LYS A 189 1.37 -14.86 16.06
CA LYS A 189 1.31 -14.56 14.63
C LYS A 189 0.32 -15.49 13.92
N GLU A 190 0.39 -16.80 14.18
CA GLU A 190 -0.52 -17.80 13.61
C GLU A 190 -1.99 -17.52 13.98
N ILE A 191 -2.28 -17.23 15.25
CA ILE A 191 -3.63 -16.88 15.72
C ILE A 191 -4.16 -15.66 14.95
N ASN A 192 -3.36 -14.60 14.83
CA ASN A 192 -3.78 -13.39 14.12
C ASN A 192 -3.99 -13.64 12.63
N GLU A 193 -3.09 -14.36 11.96
CA GLU A 193 -3.24 -14.72 10.53
C GLU A 193 -4.50 -15.57 10.30
N GLN A 194 -4.77 -16.55 11.17
CA GLN A 194 -5.98 -17.37 11.08
C GLN A 194 -7.25 -16.58 11.37
N ARG A 195 -7.22 -15.67 12.36
CA ARG A 195 -8.36 -14.80 12.66
C ARG A 195 -8.71 -13.91 11.46
N ILE A 196 -7.70 -13.27 10.87
CA ILE A 196 -7.87 -12.43 9.67
C ILE A 196 -8.47 -13.24 8.52
N GLU A 197 -7.95 -14.44 8.25
CA GLU A 197 -8.44 -15.25 7.12
C GLU A 197 -9.88 -15.74 7.33
N ILE A 198 -10.24 -16.16 8.55
CA ILE A 198 -11.62 -16.55 8.89
C ILE A 198 -12.57 -15.36 8.72
N ALA A 199 -12.22 -14.18 9.24
CA ALA A 199 -13.03 -12.98 9.12
C ALA A 199 -13.24 -12.59 7.65
N LYS A 200 -12.14 -12.53 6.89
CA LYS A 200 -12.17 -12.26 5.46
C LYS A 200 -13.05 -13.26 4.72
N GLN A 201 -12.88 -14.56 4.95
CA GLN A 201 -13.69 -15.58 4.27
C GLN A 201 -15.17 -15.41 4.59
N ALA A 202 -15.55 -15.22 5.85
CA ALA A 202 -16.95 -15.01 6.24
C ALA A 202 -17.56 -13.78 5.57
N TYR A 203 -16.83 -12.66 5.48
CA TYR A 203 -17.33 -11.48 4.76
C TYR A 203 -17.52 -11.75 3.26
N TYR A 204 -16.58 -12.45 2.61
CA TYR A 204 -16.69 -12.74 1.18
C TYR A 204 -17.70 -13.85 0.86
N ASP A 205 -17.96 -14.77 1.79
CA ASP A 205 -19.06 -15.73 1.68
C ASP A 205 -20.42 -15.00 1.68
N GLU A 206 -20.57 -13.94 2.48
CA GLU A 206 -21.78 -13.11 2.41
C GLU A 206 -21.83 -12.25 1.16
N LEU A 207 -20.74 -11.57 0.80
CA LEU A 207 -20.70 -10.70 -0.38
C LEU A 207 -20.88 -11.47 -1.70
N SER A 208 -20.37 -12.70 -1.79
CA SER A 208 -20.48 -13.52 -3.00
C SER A 208 -21.89 -14.03 -3.29
N GLN A 209 -22.77 -13.99 -2.29
CA GLN A 209 -24.21 -14.23 -2.50
C GLN A 209 -24.90 -13.01 -3.14
N GLU A 210 -24.34 -11.81 -2.99
CA GLU A 210 -24.86 -10.61 -3.63
C GLU A 210 -24.36 -10.48 -5.07
N ARG A 211 -23.05 -10.68 -5.30
CA ARG A 211 -22.39 -10.37 -6.58
C ARG A 211 -21.15 -11.23 -6.84
N GLN A 212 -20.64 -11.17 -8.09
CA GLN A 212 -19.41 -11.86 -8.47
C GLN A 212 -18.14 -11.08 -8.07
N PHE A 213 -17.16 -11.80 -7.52
CA PHE A 213 -15.82 -11.30 -7.19
C PHE A 213 -14.75 -12.14 -7.89
N GLY A 214 -13.66 -11.52 -8.32
CA GLY A 214 -12.52 -12.23 -8.90
C GLY A 214 -12.83 -12.94 -10.23
N GLY A 215 -13.85 -12.50 -10.96
CA GLY A 215 -14.27 -13.08 -12.23
C GLY A 215 -13.50 -12.51 -13.42
N PRO A 216 -14.10 -12.57 -14.63
CA PRO A 216 -13.44 -12.16 -15.87
C PRO A 216 -12.94 -10.71 -15.86
N ALA A 217 -13.65 -9.79 -15.21
CA ALA A 217 -13.24 -8.39 -15.12
C ALA A 217 -11.94 -8.23 -14.34
N ALA A 218 -11.83 -8.92 -13.19
CA ALA A 218 -10.62 -8.94 -12.39
C ALA A 218 -9.42 -9.53 -13.14
N ALA A 219 -9.64 -10.59 -13.93
CA ALA A 219 -8.60 -11.19 -14.75
C ALA A 219 -8.14 -10.28 -15.92
N ALA A 220 -9.07 -9.50 -16.49
CA ALA A 220 -8.79 -8.59 -17.59
C ALA A 220 -8.12 -7.28 -17.14
N PHE A 221 -8.28 -6.88 -15.87
CA PHE A 221 -7.71 -5.64 -15.36
C PHE A 221 -6.20 -5.78 -15.11
N VAL A 222 -5.40 -5.38 -16.08
CA VAL A 222 -3.94 -5.53 -16.07
C VAL A 222 -3.24 -4.18 -16.21
N PRO A 223 -2.29 -3.83 -15.33
CA PRO A 223 -1.54 -2.58 -15.44
C PRO A 223 -0.74 -2.49 -16.73
N THR A 224 -0.63 -1.31 -17.33
CA THR A 224 0.11 -1.12 -18.61
C THR A 224 1.59 -1.47 -18.50
N ASN A 225 2.17 -1.41 -17.29
CA ASN A 225 3.52 -1.86 -17.00
C ASN A 225 3.64 -3.32 -16.52
N THR A 226 2.63 -4.18 -16.74
CA THR A 226 2.64 -5.60 -16.31
C THR A 226 3.91 -6.36 -16.74
N LYS A 227 4.43 -6.06 -17.94
CA LYS A 227 5.67 -6.67 -18.46
C LYS A 227 6.91 -6.29 -17.65
N LYS A 228 6.89 -5.14 -16.95
CA LYS A 228 7.97 -4.64 -16.09
C LYS A 228 7.82 -5.06 -14.63
N MET A 229 6.65 -5.57 -14.23
CA MET A 229 6.40 -6.06 -12.88
C MET A 229 7.06 -7.44 -12.68
N THR A 230 7.43 -7.75 -11.43
CA THR A 230 7.88 -9.11 -11.11
C THR A 230 6.69 -10.08 -11.17
N ARG A 231 6.95 -11.39 -11.27
CA ARG A 231 5.88 -12.41 -11.22
C ARG A 231 5.07 -12.32 -9.93
N ALA A 232 5.74 -12.10 -8.79
CA ALA A 232 5.10 -11.95 -7.50
C ALA A 232 4.21 -10.69 -7.44
N ASP A 233 4.66 -9.57 -8.01
CA ASP A 233 3.88 -8.33 -8.05
C ASP A 233 2.62 -8.48 -8.91
N ARG A 234 2.72 -9.19 -10.05
CA ARG A 234 1.54 -9.47 -10.90
C ARG A 234 0.53 -10.34 -10.19
N ALA A 235 0.99 -11.40 -9.51
CA ALA A 235 0.12 -12.28 -8.73
C ALA A 235 -0.54 -11.52 -7.58
N LEU A 236 0.22 -10.67 -6.87
CA LEU A 236 -0.28 -9.80 -5.82
C LEU A 236 -1.36 -8.84 -6.34
N PHE A 237 -1.09 -8.18 -7.48
CA PHE A 237 -2.04 -7.29 -8.13
C PHE A 237 -3.34 -8.00 -8.50
N THR A 238 -3.23 -9.14 -9.17
CA THR A 238 -4.40 -9.95 -9.56
C THR A 238 -5.22 -10.36 -8.32
N SER A 239 -4.53 -10.80 -7.26
CA SER A 239 -5.19 -11.20 -6.01
C SER A 239 -5.89 -10.03 -5.32
N CYS A 240 -5.30 -8.83 -5.32
CA CYS A 240 -5.90 -7.64 -4.70
C CYS A 240 -7.05 -7.06 -5.53
N VAL A 241 -7.00 -7.16 -6.87
CA VAL A 241 -8.12 -6.77 -7.73
C VAL A 241 -9.32 -7.71 -7.52
N GLY A 242 -9.09 -9.00 -7.34
CA GLY A 242 -10.15 -9.98 -7.05
C GLY A 242 -10.86 -9.79 -5.70
N LEU A 243 -10.42 -8.83 -4.88
CA LEU A 243 -11.11 -8.41 -3.65
C LEU A 243 -12.28 -7.44 -3.92
N TYR A 244 -12.46 -7.00 -5.17
CA TYR A 244 -13.51 -6.07 -5.56
C TYR A 244 -14.55 -6.76 -6.45
N PRO A 245 -15.82 -6.32 -6.42
CA PRO A 245 -16.85 -6.81 -7.33
C PRO A 245 -16.44 -6.57 -8.79
N ASP A 246 -16.79 -7.50 -9.67
CA ASP A 246 -16.38 -7.44 -11.08
C ASP A 246 -16.84 -6.14 -11.76
N GLU A 247 -18.04 -5.65 -11.48
CA GLU A 247 -18.58 -4.43 -12.08
C GLU A 247 -17.87 -3.15 -11.59
N MET A 248 -17.36 -3.15 -10.35
CA MET A 248 -16.47 -2.08 -9.89
C MET A 248 -15.14 -2.11 -10.64
N VAL A 249 -14.59 -3.31 -10.84
CA VAL A 249 -13.34 -3.49 -11.59
C VAL A 249 -13.50 -3.07 -13.06
N GLU A 250 -14.60 -3.47 -13.72
CA GLU A 250 -14.93 -3.03 -15.08
C GLU A 250 -14.99 -1.51 -15.17
N ARG A 251 -15.70 -0.86 -14.24
CA ARG A 251 -15.80 0.59 -14.20
C ARG A 251 -14.44 1.24 -14.00
N ALA A 252 -13.63 0.74 -13.06
CA ALA A 252 -12.29 1.25 -12.79
C ALA A 252 -11.32 1.04 -13.97
N ALA A 253 -11.48 -0.05 -14.73
CA ALA A 253 -10.75 -0.28 -15.97
C ALA A 253 -11.17 0.72 -17.07
N GLY A 254 -12.46 1.06 -17.13
CA GLY A 254 -13.02 2.06 -18.05
C GLY A 254 -12.49 3.49 -17.84
N LEU A 255 -11.88 3.80 -16.69
CA LEU A 255 -11.25 5.10 -16.41
C LEU A 255 -9.90 5.30 -17.12
N GLY A 256 -9.44 4.32 -17.90
CA GLY A 256 -8.22 4.37 -18.71
C GLY A 256 -7.00 3.72 -18.06
N ASP A 257 -5.87 3.81 -18.75
CA ASP A 257 -4.62 3.14 -18.39
C ASP A 257 -4.17 3.43 -16.95
N MET A 258 -3.68 2.38 -16.27
CA MET A 258 -3.10 2.48 -14.93
C MET A 258 -1.72 1.79 -14.86
N LEU A 259 -0.81 2.40 -14.11
CA LEU A 259 0.48 1.81 -13.74
C LEU A 259 0.46 1.35 -12.29
N ALA A 260 1.03 0.18 -12.02
CA ALA A 260 1.25 -0.31 -10.66
C ALA A 260 2.75 -0.44 -10.37
N LYS A 261 3.25 0.27 -9.36
CA LYS A 261 4.70 0.34 -9.04
C LYS A 261 4.97 -0.05 -7.60
N ARG A 262 5.84 -1.03 -7.39
CA ARG A 262 6.34 -1.32 -6.04
C ARG A 262 7.23 -0.17 -5.57
N SER A 263 6.94 0.37 -4.39
CA SER A 263 7.68 1.48 -3.77
C SER A 263 8.14 1.10 -2.37
N LYS A 264 9.32 1.61 -1.98
CA LYS A 264 9.77 1.60 -0.56
C LYS A 264 9.34 2.85 0.18
N ALA A 265 8.86 3.87 -0.55
CA ALA A 265 8.27 5.08 0.02
C ALA A 265 6.79 4.84 0.32
N ARG A 266 6.08 5.89 0.74
CA ARG A 266 4.63 5.85 0.99
C ARG A 266 3.90 5.39 -0.28
N ALA A 267 3.01 4.42 -0.12
CA ALA A 267 2.01 4.05 -1.13
C ALA A 267 1.10 5.26 -1.42
N HIS A 268 0.63 5.37 -2.65
CA HIS A 268 -0.33 6.39 -3.06
C HIS A 268 -0.94 6.05 -4.41
N TYR A 269 -2.17 6.53 -4.59
CA TYR A 269 -2.91 6.57 -5.85
C TYR A 269 -2.90 7.99 -6.42
N SER A 270 -2.81 8.09 -7.74
CA SER A 270 -2.99 9.31 -8.51
C SER A 270 -3.83 9.02 -9.75
N ALA A 271 -4.94 9.74 -9.91
CA ALA A 271 -5.86 9.56 -11.02
C ALA A 271 -5.27 9.93 -12.40
N GLY A 272 -4.24 10.77 -12.43
CA GLY A 272 -3.69 11.31 -13.67
C GLY A 272 -2.25 11.79 -13.49
N ALA A 273 -1.33 10.84 -13.35
CA ALA A 273 0.09 11.13 -13.27
C ALA A 273 0.69 11.27 -14.67
N ALA A 274 1.42 12.38 -14.90
CA ALA A 274 2.18 12.58 -16.12
C ALA A 274 3.28 11.51 -16.23
N GLN A 275 3.12 10.61 -17.19
CA GLN A 275 4.04 9.50 -17.39
C GLN A 275 5.27 9.98 -18.11
N ARG A 276 6.41 9.72 -17.49
CA ARG A 276 7.70 10.22 -17.93
C ARG A 276 8.55 9.07 -18.42
N SER A 277 8.96 9.11 -19.69
CA SER A 277 9.94 8.18 -20.23
C SER A 277 11.28 8.87 -20.40
N ARG A 278 12.36 8.14 -20.13
CA ARG A 278 13.70 8.58 -20.48
C ARG A 278 13.91 8.24 -21.95
N ARG A 279 14.09 9.26 -22.79
CA ARG A 279 14.52 9.09 -24.18
C ARG A 279 15.98 9.51 -24.30
N SER A 280 16.73 8.72 -25.06
CA SER A 280 18.12 9.03 -25.38
C SER A 280 18.15 9.66 -26.75
N HIS A 281 18.60 10.90 -26.81
CA HIS A 281 18.82 11.62 -28.05
C HIS A 281 20.29 11.50 -28.45
N THR A 282 20.54 11.25 -29.72
CA THR A 282 21.87 11.11 -30.28
C THR A 282 22.31 12.43 -30.88
N GLU A 283 23.57 12.79 -30.64
CA GLU A 283 24.18 13.96 -31.27
C GLU A 283 24.26 13.80 -32.79
N VAL A 284 23.87 14.85 -33.52
CA VAL A 284 24.10 14.98 -34.96
C VAL A 284 24.65 16.39 -35.21
N PHE A 285 25.67 16.51 -36.05
CA PHE A 285 26.29 17.80 -36.34
C PHE A 285 25.50 18.58 -37.40
N ASP A 286 25.50 19.91 -37.26
CA ASP A 286 24.99 20.83 -38.30
C ASP A 286 25.97 20.82 -39.47
N LEU A 287 25.64 20.11 -40.55
CA LEU A 287 26.52 19.94 -41.71
C LEU A 287 26.52 21.14 -42.63
N GLU A 288 25.41 21.88 -42.72
CA GLU A 288 25.36 23.13 -43.46
C GLU A 288 26.36 24.14 -42.87
N ASP A 289 26.33 24.35 -41.55
CA ASP A 289 27.29 25.21 -40.86
C ASP A 289 28.72 24.68 -40.95
N ALA A 290 28.90 23.36 -40.81
CA ALA A 290 30.23 22.77 -40.82
C ALA A 290 30.91 22.86 -42.18
N LEU A 291 30.16 22.70 -43.28
CA LEU A 291 30.66 22.86 -44.64
C LEU A 291 30.99 24.31 -44.96
N GLN A 292 30.22 25.28 -44.43
CA GLN A 292 30.50 26.71 -44.60
C GLN A 292 31.69 27.17 -43.75
N SER A 293 31.81 26.69 -42.51
CA SER A 293 32.80 27.18 -41.55
C SER A 293 34.08 26.34 -41.45
N GLY A 294 34.10 25.15 -42.07
CA GLY A 294 35.23 24.24 -42.04
C GLY A 294 35.46 23.52 -40.70
N ARG A 295 34.47 23.51 -39.79
CA ARG A 295 34.51 22.80 -38.50
C ARG A 295 33.12 22.54 -37.93
N PHE A 296 32.95 21.49 -37.12
CA PHE A 296 31.70 21.24 -36.40
C PHE A 296 31.53 22.21 -35.21
N ARG A 297 30.77 23.30 -35.40
CA ARG A 297 30.47 24.29 -34.34
C ARG A 297 29.19 23.99 -33.59
N PHE A 298 28.14 23.61 -34.32
CA PHE A 298 26.81 23.36 -33.77
C PHE A 298 26.45 21.90 -33.89
N ASN A 299 25.65 21.45 -32.94
CA ASN A 299 25.15 20.08 -32.89
C ASN A 299 23.71 20.07 -32.37
N HIS A 300 22.94 19.12 -32.86
CA HIS A 300 21.58 18.84 -32.46
C HIS A 300 21.55 17.51 -31.72
N PHE A 301 20.52 17.30 -30.90
CA PHE A 301 20.27 16.03 -30.23
C PHE A 301 18.91 15.53 -30.71
N VAL A 302 18.94 14.50 -31.57
CA VAL A 302 17.74 13.97 -32.22
C VAL A 302 17.39 12.59 -31.67
N SER A 303 16.10 12.25 -31.68
CA SER A 303 15.59 10.99 -31.11
C SER A 303 16.11 9.78 -31.89
N SER A 304 16.05 9.87 -33.22
CA SER A 304 16.59 8.88 -34.16
C SER A 304 17.24 9.63 -35.32
N PRO A 305 18.59 9.61 -35.45
CA PRO A 305 19.27 10.26 -36.56
C PRO A 305 18.81 9.78 -37.93
N ASP A 306 18.53 8.49 -38.05
CA ASP A 306 18.11 7.83 -39.28
C ASP A 306 16.69 8.24 -39.68
N GLU A 307 15.73 8.25 -38.74
CA GLU A 307 14.37 8.75 -39.04
C GLU A 307 14.37 10.24 -39.33
N ALA A 308 15.15 11.03 -38.59
CA ALA A 308 15.30 12.46 -38.85
C ALA A 308 15.88 12.71 -40.25
N ALA A 309 16.88 11.91 -40.66
CA ALA A 309 17.46 11.99 -42.00
C ALA A 309 16.43 11.76 -43.10
N ARG A 310 15.48 10.83 -42.90
CA ARG A 310 14.38 10.55 -43.83
C ARG A 310 13.22 11.57 -43.76
N GLY A 311 13.39 12.69 -43.07
CA GLY A 311 12.32 13.69 -42.87
C GLY A 311 11.26 13.30 -41.82
N GLY A 312 11.47 12.19 -41.12
CA GLY A 312 10.65 11.71 -40.01
C GLY A 312 11.06 12.31 -38.66
N GLY A 313 10.76 11.58 -37.58
CA GLY A 313 11.08 11.98 -36.21
C GLY A 313 10.11 12.99 -35.58
N GLY A 314 10.39 13.34 -34.33
CA GLY A 314 9.57 14.28 -33.55
C GLY A 314 9.69 15.72 -34.05
N ILE A 315 8.81 16.61 -33.58
CA ILE A 315 8.80 18.04 -33.95
C ILE A 315 10.19 18.68 -33.78
N ARG A 316 10.90 18.34 -32.70
CA ARG A 316 12.27 18.83 -32.45
C ARG A 316 13.29 18.32 -33.45
N ASP A 317 13.12 17.09 -33.93
CA ASP A 317 14.01 16.49 -34.92
C ASP A 317 13.85 17.21 -36.26
N ARG A 318 12.61 17.55 -36.67
CA ARG A 318 12.29 18.31 -37.90
C ARG A 318 12.92 19.71 -37.96
N TYR A 319 13.13 20.38 -36.83
CA TYR A 319 13.83 21.67 -36.85
C TYR A 319 15.33 21.54 -37.15
N SER A 320 15.90 20.35 -36.93
CA SER A 320 17.30 20.07 -37.25
C SER A 320 17.49 19.52 -38.66
N THR A 321 16.44 19.03 -39.33
CA THR A 321 16.58 18.33 -40.63
C THR A 321 17.08 19.22 -41.76
N GLY A 322 16.75 20.51 -41.76
CA GLY A 322 17.21 21.43 -42.80
C GLY A 322 18.71 21.73 -42.77
N ARG A 323 19.40 21.48 -41.64
CA ARG A 323 20.80 21.89 -41.42
C ARG A 323 21.75 20.73 -41.15
N ALA A 324 21.24 19.69 -40.49
CA ALA A 324 22.04 18.53 -40.07
C ALA A 324 22.30 17.52 -41.20
N PHE A 325 21.58 17.62 -42.31
CA PHE A 325 21.63 16.67 -43.43
C PHE A 325 21.89 17.41 -44.73
N VAL A 326 22.80 16.90 -45.56
CA VAL A 326 23.16 17.49 -46.85
C VAL A 326 23.08 16.45 -47.94
N ALA A 327 22.73 16.86 -49.17
CA ALA A 327 22.66 15.95 -50.31
C ALA A 327 24.00 15.23 -50.54
N ARG A 328 23.93 13.94 -50.88
CA ARG A 328 25.11 13.11 -51.13
C ARG A 328 25.67 13.36 -52.53
N THR A 329 26.46 14.43 -52.64
CA THR A 329 27.32 14.68 -53.80
C THR A 329 28.75 14.22 -53.50
N GLN A 330 29.53 13.91 -54.54
CA GLN A 330 30.95 13.52 -54.34
C GLN A 330 31.74 14.60 -53.58
N ASP A 331 31.46 15.88 -53.84
CA ASP A 331 32.13 16.99 -53.17
C ASP A 331 31.72 17.11 -51.69
N ASN A 332 30.43 16.99 -51.37
CA ASN A 332 29.96 16.96 -49.98
C ASN A 332 30.55 15.77 -49.22
N GLU A 333 30.57 14.58 -49.83
CA GLU A 333 31.12 13.38 -49.19
C GLU A 333 32.62 13.53 -48.88
N ARG A 334 33.40 14.08 -49.82
CA ARG A 334 34.82 14.39 -49.60
C ARG A 334 35.01 15.40 -48.45
N LYS A 335 34.29 16.53 -48.48
CA LYS A 335 34.40 17.58 -47.45
C LYS A 335 33.99 17.05 -46.07
N VAL A 336 32.91 16.29 -45.98
CA VAL A 336 32.45 15.68 -44.71
C VAL A 336 33.48 14.68 -44.18
N ARG A 337 34.10 13.85 -45.04
CA ARG A 337 35.19 12.94 -44.63
C ARG A 337 36.39 13.69 -44.04
N GLU A 338 36.82 14.79 -44.68
CA GLU A 338 37.91 15.63 -44.16
C GLU A 338 37.54 16.27 -42.81
N LEU A 339 36.31 16.77 -42.65
CA LEU A 339 35.81 17.34 -41.40
C LEU A 339 35.77 16.31 -40.26
N VAL A 340 35.28 15.10 -40.55
CA VAL A 340 35.21 14.00 -39.56
C VAL A 340 36.60 13.52 -39.17
N ALA A 341 37.53 13.36 -40.12
CA ALA A 341 38.91 12.99 -39.82
C ALA A 341 39.58 14.01 -38.89
N ARG A 342 39.45 15.31 -39.20
CA ARG A 342 39.97 16.40 -38.35
C ARG A 342 39.29 16.44 -36.98
N HIS A 343 37.97 16.23 -36.92
CA HIS A 343 37.25 16.22 -35.65
C HIS A 343 37.70 15.06 -34.75
N ASN A 344 37.91 13.88 -35.34
CA ASN A 344 38.26 12.67 -34.60
C ASN A 344 39.73 12.61 -34.19
N GLU A 345 40.60 13.45 -34.77
CA GLU A 345 42.02 13.51 -34.44
C GLU A 345 42.23 13.70 -32.92
N GLY A 346 42.92 12.74 -32.30
CA GLY A 346 43.21 12.75 -30.86
C GLY A 346 42.01 12.51 -29.93
N ARG A 347 40.80 12.25 -30.44
CA ARG A 347 39.61 11.98 -29.61
C ARG A 347 39.46 10.50 -29.30
N ARG A 348 38.93 10.17 -28.11
CA ARG A 348 38.62 8.78 -27.71
C ARG A 348 37.26 8.30 -28.21
N GLN A 349 36.35 9.23 -28.48
CA GLN A 349 35.03 8.94 -29.02
C GLN A 349 34.90 9.63 -30.36
N HIS A 350 34.51 8.88 -31.37
CA HIS A 350 34.53 9.32 -32.75
C HIS A 350 33.14 9.68 -33.25
N ALA A 351 33.08 10.69 -34.11
CA ALA A 351 31.94 10.95 -34.96
C ALA A 351 31.96 9.97 -36.15
N THR A 352 30.79 9.48 -36.57
CA THR A 352 30.65 8.58 -37.72
C THR A 352 29.84 9.25 -38.83
N ILE A 353 30.23 8.98 -40.08
CA ILE A 353 29.48 9.40 -41.26
C ILE A 353 28.45 8.31 -41.53
N GLU A 354 27.21 8.72 -41.70
CA GLU A 354 26.09 7.85 -41.98
C GLU A 354 25.33 8.39 -43.21
N TYR A 355 24.53 7.52 -43.82
CA TYR A 355 23.76 7.82 -45.02
C TYR A 355 22.30 7.44 -44.81
N ALA A 356 21.40 8.18 -45.45
CA ALA A 356 19.99 7.82 -45.53
C ALA A 356 19.42 8.25 -46.88
N THR A 357 18.37 7.58 -47.32
CA THR A 357 17.63 7.94 -48.54
C THR A 357 16.33 8.61 -48.13
N ILE A 358 16.09 9.81 -48.65
CA ILE A 358 14.86 10.58 -48.45
C ILE A 358 13.90 10.24 -49.59
N GLU A 359 12.67 9.89 -49.24
CA GLU A 359 11.55 9.78 -50.17
C GLU A 359 10.71 11.07 -50.08
N PRO A 360 10.75 11.93 -51.11
CA PRO A 360 10.00 13.18 -51.11
C PRO A 360 8.49 12.94 -50.99
N ALA A 361 7.81 13.72 -50.16
CA ALA A 361 6.36 13.59 -49.95
C ALA A 361 5.52 14.01 -51.18
N ASP A 362 6.11 14.76 -52.10
CA ASP A 362 5.52 15.20 -53.37
C ASP A 362 5.68 14.17 -54.50
N GLY A 363 6.24 12.98 -54.21
CA GLY A 363 6.46 11.94 -55.21
C GLY A 363 7.68 12.18 -56.10
N GLY A 364 8.59 13.08 -55.72
CA GLY A 364 9.88 13.24 -56.37
C GLY A 364 10.78 12.00 -56.26
N GLU A 365 11.83 11.95 -57.08
CA GLU A 365 12.81 10.86 -57.05
C GLU A 365 13.53 10.81 -55.68
N PRO A 366 13.67 9.61 -55.08
CA PRO A 366 14.42 9.45 -53.85
C PRO A 366 15.86 9.93 -54.00
N TYR A 367 16.39 10.59 -52.96
CA TYR A 367 17.78 11.08 -52.98
C TYR A 367 18.51 10.77 -51.68
N ASP A 368 19.81 10.49 -51.80
CA ASP A 368 20.66 10.20 -50.65
C ASP A 368 21.10 11.49 -49.94
N VAL A 369 21.13 11.44 -48.62
CA VAL A 369 21.72 12.47 -47.75
C VAL A 369 22.83 11.88 -46.89
N ILE A 370 23.77 12.76 -46.52
CA ILE A 370 24.86 12.48 -45.58
C ILE A 370 24.50 13.16 -44.26
N TYR A 371 24.77 12.47 -43.14
CA TYR A 371 24.81 13.09 -41.82
C TYR A 371 25.99 12.58 -41.00
N VAL A 372 26.40 13.37 -40.01
CA VAL A 372 27.47 12.98 -39.09
C VAL A 372 26.91 12.81 -37.69
N LYS A 373 26.94 11.57 -37.22
CA LYS A 373 26.52 11.15 -35.89
C LYS A 373 27.66 11.40 -34.90
N GLY A 374 27.39 12.21 -33.89
CA GLY A 374 28.34 12.48 -32.80
C GLY A 374 28.34 11.38 -31.73
N PRO A 375 29.41 11.34 -30.91
CA PRO A 375 29.53 10.32 -29.87
C PRO A 375 28.64 10.58 -28.65
N ARG A 376 28.14 11.81 -28.48
CA ARG A 376 27.39 12.19 -27.27
C ARG A 376 25.95 11.70 -27.37
N LYS A 377 25.43 11.24 -26.23
CA LYS A 377 24.00 10.99 -26.02
C LYS A 377 23.48 11.90 -24.93
N ARG A 378 22.30 12.47 -25.13
CA ARG A 378 21.60 13.26 -24.12
C ARG A 378 20.35 12.50 -23.70
N VAL A 379 20.25 12.17 -22.42
CA VAL A 379 19.02 11.58 -21.87
C VAL A 379 18.10 12.71 -21.45
N VAL A 380 16.93 12.78 -22.05
CA VAL A 380 15.87 13.72 -21.69
C VAL A 380 14.70 12.92 -21.13
N THR A 381 14.03 13.50 -20.14
CA THR A 381 12.79 12.93 -19.61
C THR A 381 11.64 13.64 -20.29
N GLU A 382 10.85 12.91 -21.07
CA GLU A 382 9.71 13.43 -21.80
C GLU A 382 8.42 12.86 -21.22
N VAL A 383 7.36 13.68 -21.21
CA VAL A 383 6.02 13.21 -20.85
C VAL A 383 5.47 12.44 -22.05
N THR A 384 5.23 11.15 -21.88
CA THR A 384 4.70 10.25 -22.93
C THR A 384 3.19 10.11 -22.89
N GLY A 385 2.54 10.57 -21.83
CA GLY A 385 1.09 10.51 -21.66
C GLY A 385 0.68 10.85 -20.23
N VAL A 386 -0.60 10.75 -19.95
CA VAL A 386 -1.16 10.81 -18.60
C VAL A 386 -1.85 9.48 -18.35
N SER A 387 -1.51 8.82 -17.25
CA SER A 387 -2.17 7.59 -16.82
C SER A 387 -2.39 7.63 -15.32
N ALA A 388 -3.32 6.83 -14.83
CA ALA A 388 -3.41 6.60 -13.40
C ALA A 388 -2.12 5.91 -12.92
N GLU A 389 -1.74 6.18 -11.68
CA GLU A 389 -0.58 5.60 -11.04
C GLU A 389 -0.93 5.14 -9.64
N LEU A 390 -0.59 3.89 -9.35
CA LEU A 390 -0.71 3.26 -8.06
C LEU A 390 0.67 2.83 -7.60
N THR A 391 1.06 3.20 -6.39
CA THR A 391 2.30 2.71 -5.76
C THR A 391 1.99 1.91 -4.51
N PHE A 392 2.71 0.80 -4.29
CA PHE A 392 2.41 -0.14 -3.19
C PHE A 392 3.68 -0.72 -2.56
N SER A 393 3.61 -1.15 -1.30
CA SER A 393 4.70 -1.86 -0.62
C SER A 393 4.37 -3.34 -0.34
N ASP A 394 3.10 -3.66 -0.16
CA ASP A 394 2.57 -4.96 0.28
C ASP A 394 1.10 -5.10 -0.17
N SER A 395 0.42 -6.17 0.27
CA SER A 395 -0.98 -6.44 -0.06
C SER A 395 -1.95 -5.42 0.55
N SER A 396 -1.72 -4.99 1.79
CA SER A 396 -2.56 -4.02 2.51
C SER A 396 -2.58 -2.68 1.77
N SER A 397 -1.38 -2.13 1.52
CA SER A 397 -1.23 -0.88 0.77
C SER A 397 -1.74 -0.99 -0.68
N MET A 398 -1.51 -2.11 -1.38
CA MET A 398 -2.09 -2.27 -2.70
C MET A 398 -3.61 -2.30 -2.69
N THR A 399 -4.20 -3.00 -1.71
CA THR A 399 -5.65 -3.04 -1.51
C THR A 399 -6.17 -1.63 -1.24
N HIS A 400 -5.52 -0.88 -0.36
CA HIS A 400 -5.84 0.52 -0.04
C HIS A 400 -5.87 1.40 -1.30
N GLU A 401 -4.79 1.42 -2.07
CA GLU A 401 -4.71 2.28 -3.25
C GLU A 401 -5.65 1.84 -4.37
N LEU A 402 -5.95 0.54 -4.49
CA LEU A 402 -7.01 0.07 -5.38
C LEU A 402 -8.37 0.56 -4.90
N GLY A 403 -8.61 0.66 -3.59
CA GLY A 403 -9.84 1.24 -3.03
C GLY A 403 -10.04 2.68 -3.50
N HIS A 404 -8.99 3.50 -3.48
CA HIS A 404 -9.05 4.84 -4.07
C HIS A 404 -9.33 4.81 -5.58
N ARG A 405 -8.78 3.86 -6.32
CA ARG A 405 -9.09 3.69 -7.76
C ARG A 405 -10.54 3.29 -7.99
N MET A 406 -11.12 2.44 -7.15
CA MET A 406 -12.53 2.02 -7.27
C MET A 406 -13.50 3.17 -6.95
N GLU A 407 -13.13 4.03 -6.01
CA GLU A 407 -13.91 5.22 -5.64
C GLU A 407 -13.73 6.38 -6.64
N ASP A 408 -12.56 6.51 -7.26
CA ASP A 408 -12.24 7.58 -8.19
C ASP A 408 -13.22 7.63 -9.37
N ARG A 409 -13.94 8.75 -9.51
CA ARG A 409 -14.98 8.95 -10.54
C ARG A 409 -16.09 7.89 -10.55
N ASN A 410 -16.27 7.21 -9.42
CA ASN A 410 -17.41 6.34 -9.17
C ASN A 410 -18.43 7.09 -8.30
N PRO A 411 -19.50 7.66 -8.91
CA PRO A 411 -20.42 8.52 -8.19
C PRO A 411 -21.16 7.75 -7.08
N GLU A 412 -21.47 6.49 -7.29
CA GLU A 412 -22.21 5.67 -6.31
C GLU A 412 -21.40 5.46 -5.03
N ILE A 413 -20.10 5.18 -5.15
CA ILE A 413 -19.21 5.08 -3.98
C ILE A 413 -18.99 6.47 -3.38
N SER A 414 -18.61 7.45 -4.20
CA SER A 414 -18.23 8.80 -3.75
C SER A 414 -19.38 9.52 -3.04
N VAL A 415 -20.63 9.37 -3.52
CA VAL A 415 -21.82 9.96 -2.88
C VAL A 415 -22.02 9.37 -1.49
N ALA A 416 -22.04 8.04 -1.37
CA ALA A 416 -22.24 7.40 -0.07
C ALA A 416 -21.10 7.69 0.91
N THR A 417 -19.84 7.58 0.50
CA THR A 417 -18.69 7.84 1.40
C THR A 417 -18.64 9.31 1.84
N LYS A 418 -18.90 10.27 0.95
CA LYS A 418 -18.93 11.70 1.32
C LYS A 418 -20.12 12.04 2.20
N ALA A 419 -21.31 11.51 1.90
CA ALA A 419 -22.49 11.70 2.75
C ALA A 419 -22.24 11.10 4.14
N PHE A 420 -21.62 9.92 4.22
CA PHE A 420 -21.26 9.27 5.47
C PHE A 420 -20.27 10.11 6.27
N LEU A 421 -19.16 10.53 5.63
CA LEU A 421 -18.15 11.38 6.26
C LEU A 421 -18.76 12.69 6.77
N LYS A 422 -19.54 13.38 5.93
CA LYS A 422 -20.21 14.64 6.29
C LYS A 422 -21.14 14.45 7.50
N ARG A 423 -21.96 13.39 7.51
CA ARG A 423 -22.87 13.08 8.63
C ARG A 423 -22.11 12.80 9.92
N ARG A 424 -21.06 11.95 9.86
CA ARG A 424 -20.23 11.56 11.01
C ARG A 424 -19.43 12.72 11.59
N THR A 425 -19.02 13.66 10.75
CA THR A 425 -18.15 14.79 11.13
C THR A 425 -18.91 16.10 11.37
N ALA A 426 -20.24 16.10 11.22
CA ALA A 426 -21.06 17.28 11.38
C ALA A 426 -20.89 17.91 12.78
N GLY A 427 -20.54 19.19 12.82
CA GLY A 427 -20.37 19.94 14.07
C GLY A 427 -19.03 19.69 14.80
N LEU A 428 -18.16 18.82 14.29
CA LEU A 428 -16.84 18.56 14.86
C LEU A 428 -15.78 19.48 14.25
N ALA A 429 -14.78 19.86 15.04
CA ALA A 429 -13.70 20.72 14.60
C ALA A 429 -12.62 19.91 13.85
N PRO A 430 -12.08 20.42 12.72
CA PRO A 430 -10.96 19.78 12.04
C PRO A 430 -9.67 19.91 12.86
N GLU A 431 -8.94 18.81 12.96
CA GLU A 431 -7.66 18.69 13.62
C GLU A 431 -6.53 18.46 12.61
N ARG A 432 -5.32 18.87 12.98
CA ARG A 432 -4.17 18.67 12.11
C ARG A 432 -3.62 17.24 12.26
N TYR A 433 -3.65 16.48 11.17
CA TYR A 433 -3.04 15.13 11.11
C TYR A 433 -1.55 15.18 10.75
N ALA A 434 -1.22 15.90 9.67
CA ALA A 434 0.13 16.09 9.18
C ALA A 434 0.34 17.52 8.63
N LYS A 435 1.49 17.81 8.00
CA LYS A 435 1.71 19.12 7.38
C LYS A 435 0.81 19.27 6.15
N GLY A 436 -0.22 20.11 6.27
CA GLY A 436 -1.20 20.35 5.20
C GLY A 436 -2.30 19.29 5.11
N GLU A 437 -2.37 18.35 6.05
CA GLU A 437 -3.42 17.33 6.11
C GLU A 437 -4.26 17.57 7.36
N MET A 438 -5.56 17.82 7.17
CA MET A 438 -6.55 17.97 8.23
C MET A 438 -7.41 16.70 8.28
N VAL A 439 -7.84 16.32 9.47
CA VAL A 439 -8.78 15.23 9.73
C VAL A 439 -9.82 15.73 10.70
N VAL A 440 -11.05 15.22 10.63
CA VAL A 440 -12.02 15.42 11.70
C VAL A 440 -12.06 14.13 12.51
N ALA A 441 -11.46 14.17 13.70
CA ALA A 441 -11.44 13.02 14.60
C ALA A 441 -12.83 12.83 15.20
N ASP A 442 -13.64 12.02 14.54
CA ASP A 442 -14.86 11.46 15.12
C ASP A 442 -14.55 10.12 15.82
N GLY A 443 -15.57 9.40 16.27
CA GLY A 443 -15.48 8.04 16.76
C GLY A 443 -15.10 6.97 15.73
N PHE A 444 -14.37 7.33 14.67
CA PHE A 444 -13.78 6.37 13.72
C PHE A 444 -12.80 5.41 14.40
N ALA A 445 -12.58 4.24 13.79
CA ALA A 445 -11.57 3.28 14.24
C ALA A 445 -10.14 3.86 14.19
N ASP A 446 -9.86 4.72 13.21
CA ASP A 446 -8.65 5.55 13.12
C ASP A 446 -9.00 6.95 12.61
N ARG A 447 -8.41 7.98 13.24
CA ARG A 447 -8.59 9.38 12.83
C ARG A 447 -8.26 9.65 11.36
N TYR A 448 -7.42 8.82 10.73
CA TYR A 448 -7.10 8.92 9.32
C TYR A 448 -8.33 8.76 8.41
N MET A 449 -9.33 7.99 8.85
CA MET A 449 -10.59 7.78 8.11
C MET A 449 -11.42 9.08 8.01
N GLY A 450 -11.25 10.00 8.97
CA GLY A 450 -11.89 11.31 8.97
C GLY A 450 -11.22 12.35 8.06
N LYS A 451 -10.31 11.93 7.16
CA LYS A 451 -9.63 12.81 6.22
C LYS A 451 -10.53 13.15 5.04
N ASP A 452 -10.82 14.43 4.88
CA ASP A 452 -11.53 14.93 3.70
C ASP A 452 -10.54 15.44 2.65
N TYR A 453 -10.59 14.87 1.45
CA TYR A 453 -9.83 15.36 0.31
C TYR A 453 -10.75 16.21 -0.57
N PRO A 454 -10.26 17.33 -1.12
CA PRO A 454 -11.02 18.10 -2.12
C PRO A 454 -11.23 17.34 -3.45
N GLY A 455 -10.92 16.04 -3.51
CA GLY A 455 -11.02 15.18 -4.69
C GLY A 455 -12.26 14.30 -4.72
N HIS A 456 -12.18 13.21 -5.50
CA HIS A 456 -13.30 12.28 -5.71
C HIS A 456 -13.32 11.10 -4.74
N HIS A 457 -12.24 10.86 -3.99
CA HIS A 457 -12.13 9.73 -3.06
C HIS A 457 -11.92 10.19 -1.61
N THR A 458 -12.28 9.30 -0.69
CA THR A 458 -12.14 9.43 0.76
C THR A 458 -11.19 8.34 1.28
N GLU A 459 -10.98 8.28 2.59
CA GLU A 459 -10.27 7.15 3.23
C GLU A 459 -11.23 6.03 3.67
N LEU A 460 -12.53 6.18 3.44
CA LEU A 460 -13.53 5.25 3.98
C LEU A 460 -13.48 3.90 3.25
N LEU A 461 -13.56 3.89 1.92
CA LEU A 461 -13.50 2.62 1.19
C LEU A 461 -12.11 1.98 1.30
N SER A 462 -11.04 2.75 1.12
CA SER A 462 -9.65 2.25 1.14
C SER A 462 -9.28 1.64 2.50
N CYS A 463 -9.50 2.34 3.62
CA CYS A 463 -9.24 1.80 4.96
C CYS A 463 -10.21 0.68 5.34
N GLY A 464 -11.47 0.76 4.90
CA GLY A 464 -12.46 -0.28 5.08
C GLY A 464 -12.03 -1.61 4.45
N MET A 465 -11.55 -1.55 3.20
CA MET A 465 -11.01 -2.71 2.50
C MET A 465 -9.80 -3.29 3.21
N GLU A 466 -8.88 -2.46 3.71
CA GLU A 466 -7.76 -2.94 4.54
C GLU A 466 -8.22 -3.63 5.82
N ALA A 467 -9.30 -3.14 6.43
CA ALA A 467 -9.84 -3.72 7.65
C ALA A 467 -10.42 -5.12 7.41
N ILE A 468 -11.28 -5.29 6.41
CA ILE A 468 -11.96 -6.57 6.15
C ILE A 468 -11.02 -7.62 5.53
N THR A 469 -9.94 -7.21 4.84
CA THR A 469 -9.05 -8.14 4.13
C THR A 469 -7.70 -8.40 4.81
N HIS A 470 -7.23 -7.47 5.64
CA HIS A 470 -5.94 -7.61 6.35
C HIS A 470 -6.07 -7.42 7.87
N GLY A 471 -7.29 -7.28 8.40
CA GLY A 471 -7.52 -7.07 9.84
C GLY A 471 -6.98 -5.74 10.37
N ARG A 472 -6.66 -4.78 9.50
CA ARG A 472 -6.23 -3.44 9.93
C ARG A 472 -7.33 -2.78 10.75
N PHE A 473 -6.95 -1.86 11.64
CA PHE A 473 -7.91 -1.13 12.47
C PHE A 473 -8.81 -2.06 13.32
N GLY A 474 -8.29 -3.21 13.75
CA GLY A 474 -9.05 -4.23 14.48
C GLY A 474 -10.21 -4.82 13.66
N GLY A 475 -10.09 -4.81 12.32
CA GLY A 475 -11.15 -5.23 11.40
C GLY A 475 -12.43 -4.40 11.50
N LEU A 476 -12.35 -3.16 12.02
CA LEU A 476 -13.50 -2.31 12.42
C LEU A 476 -14.40 -2.93 13.50
N THR A 477 -14.00 -4.05 14.09
CA THR A 477 -14.71 -4.71 15.21
C THR A 477 -14.09 -4.38 16.57
N GLY A 478 -12.97 -3.64 16.58
CA GLY A 478 -12.23 -3.31 17.80
C GLY A 478 -11.44 -4.50 18.37
N ARG A 479 -11.29 -5.58 17.61
CA ARG A 479 -10.59 -6.78 18.08
C ARG A 479 -9.07 -6.50 18.13
N PRO A 480 -8.42 -6.69 19.30
CA PRO A 480 -6.99 -6.49 19.42
C PRO A 480 -6.19 -7.64 18.80
N THR A 481 -4.91 -7.37 18.52
CA THR A 481 -3.97 -8.41 18.09
C THR A 481 -3.59 -9.30 19.27
N ALA A 482 -3.67 -10.62 19.07
CA ALA A 482 -3.19 -11.59 20.04
C ALA A 482 -1.66 -11.45 20.17
N PHE A 483 -1.19 -11.37 21.41
CA PHE A 483 0.22 -11.27 21.77
C PHE A 483 0.44 -12.01 23.10
N LEU A 484 0.54 -13.33 23.01
CA LEU A 484 0.66 -14.26 24.14
C LEU A 484 1.81 -13.93 25.12
N PRO A 485 2.98 -13.39 24.70
CA PRO A 485 4.02 -13.01 25.66
C PRO A 485 3.69 -11.77 26.51
N GLY A 486 2.63 -11.03 26.16
CA GLY A 486 2.23 -9.81 26.85
C GLY A 486 1.24 -10.06 27.98
N PRO A 487 1.21 -9.18 28.99
CA PRO A 487 0.16 -9.21 30.00
C PRO A 487 -1.23 -9.12 29.37
N GLY A 488 -2.11 -10.06 29.71
CA GLY A 488 -3.47 -10.14 29.15
C GLY A 488 -3.52 -10.47 27.66
N GLY A 489 -2.44 -10.97 27.07
CA GLY A 489 -2.44 -11.41 25.67
C GLY A 489 -2.39 -10.25 24.68
N LEU A 490 -2.02 -9.05 25.14
CA LEU A 490 -2.04 -7.83 24.36
C LEU A 490 -0.65 -7.26 24.14
N SER A 491 -0.45 -6.72 22.94
CA SER A 491 0.76 -5.97 22.61
C SER A 491 0.85 -4.71 23.48
N LEU A 492 2.05 -4.16 23.67
CA LEU A 492 2.18 -2.87 24.37
C LEU A 492 1.45 -1.74 23.63
N ALA A 493 1.40 -1.80 22.30
CA ALA A 493 0.71 -0.81 21.49
C ALA A 493 -0.81 -0.89 21.70
N ASP A 494 -1.39 -2.09 21.68
CA ASP A 494 -2.82 -2.32 21.83
C ASP A 494 -3.31 -2.02 23.25
N ARG A 495 -2.45 -2.19 24.26
CA ARG A 495 -2.75 -1.73 25.63
C ARG A 495 -2.74 -0.21 25.77
N ALA A 496 -1.92 0.48 24.99
CA ALA A 496 -1.85 1.94 25.03
C ALA A 496 -2.97 2.58 24.19
N ASN A 497 -3.26 1.99 23.03
CA ASN A 497 -4.25 2.43 22.07
C ASN A 497 -5.00 1.20 21.58
N ARG A 498 -6.04 0.80 22.32
CA ARG A 498 -6.87 -0.34 21.92
C ARG A 498 -7.57 0.00 20.60
N PRO A 499 -7.60 -0.94 19.62
CA PRO A 499 -8.37 -0.72 18.40
C PRO A 499 -9.82 -0.41 18.75
N LYS A 500 -10.36 0.67 18.18
CA LYS A 500 -11.74 1.08 18.38
C LYS A 500 -12.64 0.34 17.38
N ALA A 501 -13.80 -0.13 17.85
CA ALA A 501 -14.83 -0.68 16.97
C ALA A 501 -15.52 0.45 16.20
N ASP A 502 -15.82 0.19 14.92
CA ASP A 502 -16.58 1.07 14.06
C ASP A 502 -17.54 0.22 13.18
N PRO A 503 -18.58 -0.36 13.81
CA PRO A 503 -19.49 -1.29 13.14
C PRO A 503 -20.30 -0.60 12.04
N GLU A 504 -20.44 0.72 12.09
CA GLU A 504 -21.14 1.50 11.08
C GLU A 504 -20.28 1.71 9.82
N HIS A 505 -18.99 1.99 9.97
CA HIS A 505 -18.06 2.01 8.84
C HIS A 505 -17.91 0.60 8.23
N LEU A 506 -17.91 -0.45 9.05
CA LEU A 506 -17.94 -1.82 8.55
C LEU A 506 -19.19 -2.09 7.70
N ALA A 507 -20.37 -1.67 8.18
CA ALA A 507 -21.62 -1.77 7.42
C ALA A 507 -21.55 -0.98 6.11
N LEU A 508 -21.03 0.26 6.12
CA LEU A 508 -20.83 1.05 4.90
C LEU A 508 -20.02 0.29 3.85
N VAL A 509 -18.90 -0.31 4.24
CA VAL A 509 -17.98 -0.98 3.32
C VAL A 509 -18.62 -2.24 2.74
N LEU A 510 -19.25 -3.07 3.59
CA LEU A 510 -19.94 -4.28 3.12
C LEU A 510 -21.13 -3.93 2.22
N GLY A 511 -21.92 -2.91 2.59
CA GLY A 511 -23.02 -2.42 1.76
C GLY A 511 -22.53 -1.91 0.40
N LEU A 512 -21.47 -1.10 0.37
CA LEU A 512 -20.88 -0.61 -0.88
C LEU A 512 -20.41 -1.76 -1.79
N LEU A 513 -19.70 -2.75 -1.24
CA LEU A 513 -19.25 -3.91 -2.01
C LEU A 513 -20.43 -4.75 -2.54
N ALA A 514 -21.54 -4.79 -1.81
CA ALA A 514 -22.75 -5.50 -2.22
C ALA A 514 -23.56 -4.78 -3.30
N VAL A 515 -23.47 -3.44 -3.44
CA VAL A 515 -24.45 -2.69 -4.25
C VAL A 515 -23.87 -1.68 -5.23
N ALA A 516 -22.69 -1.11 -4.97
CA ALA A 516 -22.15 -0.11 -5.88
C ALA A 516 -21.71 -0.76 -7.21
N ASN A 517 -22.07 -0.08 -8.29
CA ASN A 517 -22.10 -0.48 -9.69
C ASN A 517 -23.00 -1.69 -9.97
N LYS A 518 -24.06 -1.86 -9.17
CA LYS A 518 -25.02 -2.96 -9.40
C LYS A 518 -25.76 -2.83 -10.71
N ARG A 519 -25.66 -3.85 -11.56
CA ARG A 519 -26.52 -3.98 -12.73
C ARG A 519 -27.89 -4.34 -12.16
N LEU A 520 -28.87 -3.47 -12.41
CA LEU A 520 -30.24 -3.69 -11.98
C LEU A 520 -30.94 -4.40 -13.14
N ASP A 521 -31.57 -5.54 -12.83
CA ASP A 521 -32.30 -6.36 -13.82
C ASP A 521 -33.67 -5.77 -14.18
#